data_AF-A0A1S2YLU1-F1
#
_entry.id   AF-A0A1S2YLU1-F1
#
_cell.length_a   1.000
_cell.length_b   1.000
_cell.length_c   1.000
_cell.angle_alpha   90.00
_cell.angle_beta   90.00
_cell.angle_gamma   90.00
#
_symmetry.space_group_name_H-M   'P 1'
#
loop_
_entity.id
_entity.type
_entity.pdbx_description
1 polymer ?
#
loop_
_entity_poly.entity_id
_entity_poly.type
_entity_poly.pdbx_seq_one_letter_code
_entity_poly.pdbx_strand_id
1 'polypeptide(L)'
;MIDGNMISAFAERWHAETSSFHMPFGEMTITLDDVRGLLSIPCTGEFFTPPVNVNEDLAIDAVVELLGVTYDEAVTETRTNRGASYSFEWLKEVFFKKLHERRYDCAARAYLLHLVGCTILADKSFTLVSAKYLFLFQDLDSCGKWAWGPAALVVLYDYLRDSTLPATKQIGGYLSLFQTWIYEHFPDICKRDMDEHISSMPRMFRWTAKQTSGNVAYYRAKLDALRDTDIIWAPDYDQNAVTRFQSVSLFTGYIRWCFTMVPYLPERCIRQFGYTQHIPPTPPMLVARDVDVEWSMYRNSVRSLRARLHPAAYPHECVEGYIQWYYRISHPRMIPYVAAYAGPSYDADAGPSHDAGPDTSCTRCHAVGGLIQQSLDLHMGGPEDEMRVLLERALYISRGGDYQ
;
A
#
# COMPACT_ATOMS: atom_id res chain seq x y z
N MET A 1 -14.07 -10.42 6.41
CA MET A 1 -12.99 -11.39 6.12
C MET A 1 -12.04 -10.76 5.10
N ILE A 2 -10.73 -10.89 5.28
CA ILE A 2 -9.72 -10.35 4.35
C ILE A 2 -9.42 -11.39 3.25
N ASP A 3 -9.45 -10.99 1.98
CA ASP A 3 -8.99 -11.80 0.84
C ASP A 3 -7.47 -11.62 0.66
N GLY A 4 -6.71 -12.55 1.24
CA GLY A 4 -5.25 -12.51 1.19
C GLY A 4 -4.65 -12.62 -0.22
N ASN A 5 -5.32 -13.31 -1.15
CA ASN A 5 -4.82 -13.45 -2.52
C ASN A 5 -4.94 -12.14 -3.29
N MET A 6 -6.05 -11.42 -3.11
CA MET A 6 -6.26 -10.10 -3.70
C MET A 6 -5.27 -9.09 -3.11
N ILE A 7 -5.15 -9.04 -1.78
CA ILE A 7 -4.21 -8.15 -1.09
C ILE A 7 -2.78 -8.41 -1.57
N SER A 8 -2.36 -9.67 -1.69
CA SER A 8 -1.04 -10.03 -2.21
C SER A 8 -0.82 -9.51 -3.64
N ALA A 9 -1.79 -9.68 -4.54
CA ALA A 9 -1.65 -9.25 -5.92
C ALA A 9 -1.55 -7.72 -6.07
N PHE A 10 -2.25 -6.95 -5.21
CA PHE A 10 -2.11 -5.49 -5.17
C PHE A 10 -0.81 -5.05 -4.49
N ALA A 11 -0.39 -5.73 -3.41
CA ALA A 11 0.85 -5.42 -2.70
C ALA A 11 2.09 -5.56 -3.62
N GLU A 12 2.07 -6.50 -4.57
CA GLU A 12 3.10 -6.64 -5.61
C GLU A 12 3.23 -5.42 -6.54
N ARG A 13 2.20 -4.58 -6.62
CA ARG A 13 2.20 -3.34 -7.42
C ARG A 13 2.72 -2.14 -6.63
N TRP A 14 3.03 -2.30 -5.34
CA TRP A 14 3.49 -1.20 -4.50
C TRP A 14 4.95 -0.83 -4.79
N HIS A 15 5.21 0.47 -4.91
CA HIS A 15 6.55 1.04 -5.05
C HIS A 15 6.84 1.97 -3.88
N ALA A 16 7.78 1.56 -3.03
CA ALA A 16 8.11 2.28 -1.81
C ALA A 16 8.78 3.64 -2.07
N GLU A 17 9.45 3.81 -3.21
CA GLU A 17 10.11 5.06 -3.61
C GLU A 17 9.10 6.17 -3.91
N THR A 18 7.90 5.81 -4.36
CA THR A 18 6.84 6.74 -4.77
C THR A 18 5.62 6.68 -3.85
N SER A 19 5.58 5.73 -2.91
CA SER A 19 4.45 5.42 -2.04
C SER A 19 3.13 5.31 -2.80
N SER A 20 3.17 4.55 -3.89
CA SER A 20 2.05 4.36 -4.81
C SER A 20 2.04 2.95 -5.38
N PHE A 21 0.85 2.50 -5.75
CA PHE A 21 0.62 1.34 -6.60
C PHE A 21 0.78 1.73 -8.07
N HIS A 22 1.49 0.89 -8.80
CA HIS A 22 1.75 1.07 -10.23
C HIS A 22 0.79 0.19 -11.04
N MET A 23 -0.13 0.83 -11.76
CA MET A 23 -1.17 0.20 -12.57
C MET A 23 -0.92 0.44 -14.08
N PRO A 24 -1.53 -0.34 -14.99
CA PRO A 24 -1.37 -0.16 -16.44
C PRO A 24 -1.72 1.25 -16.95
N PHE A 25 -2.51 2.00 -16.19
CA PHE A 25 -2.96 3.35 -16.54
C PHE A 25 -2.32 4.46 -15.71
N GLY A 26 -1.25 4.16 -14.96
CA GLY A 26 -0.51 5.10 -14.12
C GLY A 26 -0.60 4.78 -12.63
N GLU A 27 -0.32 5.78 -11.80
CA GLU A 27 -0.19 5.59 -10.36
C GLU A 27 -1.48 5.86 -9.60
N MET A 28 -1.67 5.08 -8.52
CA MET A 28 -2.72 5.25 -7.52
C MET A 28 -2.16 4.99 -6.13
N THR A 29 -2.80 5.51 -5.08
CA THR A 29 -2.41 5.20 -3.70
C THR A 29 -3.60 5.32 -2.75
N ILE A 30 -3.46 4.79 -1.53
CA ILE A 30 -4.45 5.03 -0.47
C ILE A 30 -4.11 6.38 0.16
N THR A 31 -5.00 7.34 0.03
CA THR A 31 -4.78 8.73 0.45
C THR A 31 -5.39 9.01 1.83
N LEU A 32 -5.04 10.15 2.44
CA LEU A 32 -5.73 10.63 3.63
C LEU A 32 -7.21 10.95 3.36
N ASP A 33 -7.58 11.18 2.10
CA ASP A 33 -8.99 11.33 1.74
C ASP A 33 -9.73 10.01 1.83
N ASP A 34 -9.13 8.94 1.31
CA ASP A 34 -9.68 7.58 1.43
C ASP A 34 -9.80 7.17 2.90
N VAL A 35 -8.80 7.48 3.73
CA VAL A 35 -8.86 7.24 5.18
C VAL A 35 -10.05 7.96 5.82
N ARG A 36 -10.26 9.23 5.49
CA ARG A 36 -11.37 10.01 6.03
C ARG A 36 -12.71 9.49 5.53
N GLY A 37 -12.82 9.19 4.23
CA GLY A 37 -14.06 8.73 3.58
C GLY A 37 -14.46 7.31 4.00
N LEU A 38 -13.48 6.43 4.20
CA LEU A 38 -13.73 5.03 4.54
C LEU A 38 -13.93 4.80 6.03
N LEU A 39 -13.10 5.43 6.87
CA LEU A 39 -13.01 5.15 8.30
C LEU A 39 -13.60 6.24 9.18
N SER A 40 -13.78 7.45 8.66
CA SER A 40 -14.20 8.63 9.43
C SER A 40 -13.31 8.99 10.63
N ILE A 41 -12.01 8.67 10.55
CA ILE A 41 -11.02 9.07 11.57
C ILE A 41 -10.36 10.42 11.25
N PRO A 42 -9.83 11.14 12.25
CA PRO A 42 -9.17 12.44 12.03
C PRO A 42 -7.88 12.31 11.21
N CYS A 43 -7.76 13.09 10.13
CA CYS A 43 -6.54 13.15 9.30
C CYS A 43 -5.59 14.28 9.70
N THR A 44 -5.97 15.12 10.67
CA THR A 44 -5.15 16.20 11.25
C THR A 44 -4.87 15.90 12.71
N GLY A 45 -3.77 16.41 13.25
CA GLY A 45 -3.39 16.24 14.64
C GLY A 45 -1.87 16.21 14.79
N GLU A 46 -1.41 15.79 15.96
CA GLU A 46 0.01 15.64 16.28
C GLU A 46 0.47 14.20 16.00
N PHE A 47 1.74 14.04 15.63
CA PHE A 47 2.35 12.73 15.50
C PHE A 47 2.78 12.21 16.87
N PHE A 48 2.47 10.95 17.15
CA PHE A 48 2.87 10.32 18.40
C PHE A 48 4.34 9.89 18.37
N THR A 49 5.06 10.13 19.47
CA THR A 49 6.39 9.61 19.74
C THR A 49 6.37 8.86 21.07
N PRO A 50 6.60 7.53 21.08
CA PRO A 50 6.62 6.78 22.32
C PRO A 50 7.87 7.12 23.15
N PRO A 51 7.88 6.77 24.45
CA PRO A 51 9.10 6.79 25.24
C PRO A 51 10.24 6.02 24.55
N VAL A 52 11.46 6.52 24.69
CA VAL A 52 12.65 5.87 24.14
C VAL A 52 12.88 4.55 24.88
N ASN A 53 13.09 3.46 24.12
CA ASN A 53 13.40 2.12 24.65
C ASN A 53 12.37 1.56 25.64
N VAL A 54 11.14 1.32 25.19
CA VAL A 54 10.14 0.56 25.97
C VAL A 54 10.59 -0.89 26.12
N ASN A 55 11.27 -1.18 27.22
CA ASN A 55 11.72 -2.51 27.63
C ASN A 55 10.65 -3.23 28.45
N GLU A 56 10.94 -4.46 28.89
CA GLU A 56 9.99 -5.28 29.64
C GLU A 56 9.60 -4.64 30.98
N ASP A 57 10.56 -4.10 31.73
CA ASP A 57 10.30 -3.46 33.03
C ASP A 57 9.36 -2.25 32.88
N LEU A 58 9.63 -1.36 31.92
CA LEU A 58 8.76 -0.21 31.65
C LEU A 58 7.39 -0.65 31.15
N ALA A 59 7.31 -1.73 30.39
CA ALA A 59 6.04 -2.30 29.95
C ALA A 59 5.23 -2.84 31.15
N ILE A 60 5.86 -3.51 32.10
CA ILE A 60 5.21 -4.01 33.33
C ILE A 60 4.69 -2.83 34.15
N ASP A 61 5.55 -1.85 34.43
CA ASP A 61 5.19 -0.67 35.23
C ASP A 61 4.01 0.09 34.59
N ALA A 62 4.05 0.28 33.27
CA ALA A 62 3.00 1.00 32.54
C ALA A 62 1.63 0.32 32.61
N VAL A 63 1.53 -1.02 32.53
CA VAL A 63 0.21 -1.67 32.65
C VAL A 63 -0.29 -1.72 34.09
N VAL A 64 0.61 -1.85 35.07
CA VAL A 64 0.25 -1.77 36.49
C VAL A 64 -0.35 -0.40 36.80
N GLU A 65 0.30 0.67 36.32
CA GLU A 65 -0.17 2.04 36.52
C GLU A 65 -1.46 2.32 35.71
N LEU A 66 -1.42 2.12 34.39
CA LEU A 66 -2.44 2.63 33.48
C LEU A 66 -3.65 1.69 33.33
N LEU A 67 -3.42 0.37 33.37
CA LEU A 67 -4.50 -0.63 33.30
C LEU A 67 -4.91 -1.12 34.68
N GLY A 68 -4.16 -0.79 35.75
CA GLY A 68 -4.53 -1.14 37.12
C GLY A 68 -4.49 -2.64 37.40
N VAL A 69 -3.70 -3.40 36.64
CA VAL A 69 -3.47 -4.84 36.87
C VAL A 69 -2.48 -5.05 38.01
N THR A 70 -2.42 -6.26 38.55
CA THR A 70 -1.41 -6.59 39.57
C THR A 70 -0.03 -6.75 38.92
N TYR A 71 1.03 -6.52 39.69
CA TYR A 71 2.41 -6.70 39.20
C TYR A 71 2.65 -8.13 38.71
N ASP A 72 2.19 -9.14 39.44
CA ASP A 72 2.36 -10.55 39.06
C ASP A 72 1.64 -10.91 37.75
N GLU A 73 0.44 -10.35 37.54
CA GLU A 73 -0.32 -10.50 36.29
C GLU A 73 0.42 -9.86 35.11
N ALA A 74 0.95 -8.65 35.30
CA ALA A 74 1.75 -7.97 34.28
C ALA A 74 3.03 -8.73 33.92
N VAL A 75 3.78 -9.21 34.91
CA VAL A 75 4.99 -10.03 34.71
C VAL A 75 4.68 -11.34 33.99
N THR A 76 3.56 -11.98 34.34
CA THR A 76 3.15 -13.23 33.69
C THR A 76 2.87 -13.02 32.21
N GLU A 77 2.17 -11.93 31.87
CA GLU A 77 1.84 -11.59 30.49
C GLU A 77 3.10 -11.26 29.67
N THR A 78 3.98 -10.38 30.16
CA THR A 78 5.18 -9.98 29.40
C THR A 78 6.16 -11.14 29.22
N ARG A 79 6.34 -12.00 30.23
CA ARG A 79 7.18 -13.19 30.13
C ARG A 79 6.63 -14.21 29.15
N THR A 80 5.31 -14.41 29.14
CA THR A 80 4.64 -15.34 28.20
C THR A 80 4.87 -14.90 26.76
N ASN A 81 4.75 -13.59 26.50
CA ASN A 81 4.96 -13.00 25.18
C ASN A 81 6.44 -12.76 24.83
N ARG A 82 7.37 -13.04 25.77
CA ARG A 82 8.82 -12.89 25.65
C ARG A 82 9.25 -11.48 25.24
N GLY A 83 8.61 -10.46 25.84
CA GLY A 83 9.02 -9.07 25.65
C GLY A 83 7.95 -8.05 25.99
N ALA A 84 8.23 -6.81 25.62
CA ALA A 84 7.37 -5.64 25.83
C ALA A 84 6.17 -5.63 24.87
N SER A 85 5.27 -6.59 25.02
CA SER A 85 4.04 -6.73 24.23
C SER A 85 2.95 -7.44 25.04
N TYR A 86 1.70 -7.14 24.71
CA TYR A 86 0.52 -7.72 25.37
C TYR A 86 -0.33 -8.44 24.33
N SER A 87 -0.95 -9.54 24.72
CA SER A 87 -1.86 -10.29 23.88
C SER A 87 -3.23 -9.63 23.82
N PHE A 88 -3.89 -9.73 22.66
CA PHE A 88 -5.23 -9.21 22.48
C PHE A 88 -6.26 -9.90 23.38
N GLU A 89 -6.10 -11.20 23.64
CA GLU A 89 -6.97 -11.95 24.54
C GLU A 89 -6.84 -11.43 25.98
N TRP A 90 -5.61 -11.27 26.47
CA TRP A 90 -5.38 -10.73 27.81
C TRP A 90 -5.94 -9.30 27.96
N LEU A 91 -5.74 -8.42 26.98
CA LEU A 91 -6.31 -7.07 27.02
C LEU A 91 -7.84 -7.08 27.09
N LYS A 92 -8.50 -8.03 26.44
CA LYS A 92 -9.95 -8.21 26.50
C LYS A 92 -10.40 -8.68 27.89
N GLU A 93 -9.67 -9.60 28.51
CA GLU A 93 -9.92 -10.02 29.90
C GLU A 93 -9.77 -8.84 30.86
N VAL A 94 -8.68 -8.07 30.73
CA VAL A 94 -8.44 -6.85 31.52
C VAL A 94 -9.58 -5.86 31.34
N PHE A 95 -10.05 -5.62 30.11
CA PHE A 95 -11.19 -4.75 29.85
C PHE A 95 -12.44 -5.15 30.66
N PHE A 96 -12.87 -6.40 30.57
CA PHE A 96 -14.07 -6.87 31.28
C PHE A 96 -13.87 -6.84 32.80
N LYS A 97 -12.71 -7.26 33.29
CA LYS A 97 -12.34 -7.19 34.71
C LYS A 97 -12.44 -5.76 35.23
N LYS A 98 -11.84 -4.78 34.55
CA LYS A 98 -11.86 -3.37 34.95
C LYS A 98 -13.23 -2.73 34.82
N LEU A 99 -14.04 -3.16 33.86
CA LEU A 99 -15.44 -2.75 33.75
C LEU A 99 -16.25 -3.22 34.97
N HIS A 100 -16.08 -4.47 35.41
CA HIS A 100 -16.73 -5.00 36.62
C HIS A 100 -16.26 -4.30 37.91
N GLU A 101 -14.98 -3.98 38.00
CA GLU A 101 -14.40 -3.20 39.11
C GLU A 101 -14.78 -1.71 39.07
N ARG A 102 -15.54 -1.26 38.06
CA ARG A 102 -15.90 0.16 37.82
C ARG A 102 -14.69 1.09 37.67
N ARG A 103 -13.56 0.55 37.21
CA ARG A 103 -12.34 1.31 36.86
C ARG A 103 -12.39 1.67 35.38
N TYR A 104 -13.27 2.59 35.02
CA TYR A 104 -13.61 2.89 33.64
C TYR A 104 -12.42 3.38 32.81
N ASP A 105 -11.52 4.19 33.37
CA ASP A 105 -10.36 4.68 32.62
C ASP A 105 -9.39 3.54 32.25
N CYS A 106 -9.19 2.60 33.17
CA CYS A 106 -8.37 1.41 32.91
C CYS A 106 -9.02 0.51 31.85
N ALA A 107 -10.34 0.31 31.93
CA ALA A 107 -11.10 -0.42 30.92
C ALA A 107 -11.00 0.27 29.55
N ALA A 108 -11.18 1.59 29.49
CA ALA A 108 -11.07 2.37 28.27
C ALA A 108 -9.69 2.23 27.62
N ARG A 109 -8.60 2.34 28.40
CA ARG A 109 -7.22 2.14 27.90
C ARG A 109 -7.00 0.73 27.34
N ALA A 110 -7.48 -0.30 28.04
CA ALA A 110 -7.36 -1.68 27.57
C ALA A 110 -8.14 -1.89 26.25
N TYR A 111 -9.37 -1.36 26.17
CA TYR A 111 -10.19 -1.43 24.97
C TYR A 111 -9.56 -0.68 23.79
N LEU A 112 -9.10 0.55 24.00
CA LEU A 112 -8.49 1.38 22.95
C LEU A 112 -7.18 0.78 22.45
N LEU A 113 -6.33 0.26 23.35
CA LEU A 113 -5.10 -0.42 22.98
C LEU A 113 -5.38 -1.69 22.18
N HIS A 114 -6.37 -2.48 22.59
CA HIS A 114 -6.82 -3.65 21.83
C HIS A 114 -7.32 -3.23 20.44
N LEU A 115 -8.27 -2.29 20.37
CA LEU A 115 -8.91 -1.85 19.13
C LEU A 115 -7.90 -1.30 18.13
N VAL A 116 -7.08 -0.35 18.55
CA VAL A 116 -6.09 0.30 17.67
C VAL A 116 -4.96 -0.69 17.33
N GLY A 117 -4.56 -1.52 18.29
CA GLY A 117 -3.54 -2.55 18.10
C GLY A 117 -3.91 -3.60 17.06
N CYS A 118 -5.17 -4.05 17.01
CA CYS A 118 -5.62 -5.06 16.05
C CYS A 118 -6.13 -4.47 14.72
N THR A 119 -6.16 -3.13 14.59
CA THR A 119 -6.62 -2.43 13.38
C THR A 119 -5.51 -1.56 12.77
N ILE A 120 -5.40 -0.31 13.21
CA ILE A 120 -4.48 0.71 12.68
C ILE A 120 -3.02 0.27 12.82
N LEU A 121 -2.68 -0.32 13.96
CA LEU A 121 -1.31 -0.66 14.35
C LEU A 121 -1.02 -2.17 14.27
N ALA A 122 -1.87 -2.91 13.53
CA ALA A 122 -1.74 -4.35 13.41
C ALA A 122 -0.37 -4.72 12.81
N ASP A 123 0.34 -5.61 13.47
CA ASP A 123 1.60 -6.14 12.98
C ASP A 123 1.45 -7.55 12.38
N LYS A 124 2.57 -8.21 12.08
CA LYS A 124 2.59 -9.58 11.53
C LYS A 124 2.28 -10.66 12.58
N SER A 125 2.16 -10.32 13.87
CA SER A 125 1.89 -11.30 14.93
C SER A 125 0.41 -11.73 14.95
N PHE A 126 -0.49 -10.84 14.54
CA PHE A 126 -1.96 -10.97 14.61
C PHE A 126 -2.56 -11.17 16.01
N THR A 127 -1.74 -11.42 17.03
CA THR A 127 -2.18 -11.78 18.38
C THR A 127 -1.66 -10.83 19.46
N LEU A 128 -0.65 -10.02 19.15
CA LEU A 128 0.02 -9.14 20.10
C LEU A 128 -0.06 -7.68 19.67
N VAL A 129 0.11 -6.80 20.66
CA VAL A 129 0.34 -5.37 20.47
C VAL A 129 1.54 -4.93 21.29
N SER A 130 2.40 -4.12 20.67
CA SER A 130 3.59 -3.57 21.35
C SER A 130 3.20 -2.66 22.50
N ALA A 131 3.89 -2.83 23.64
CA ALA A 131 3.63 -2.07 24.86
C ALA A 131 3.80 -0.56 24.68
N LYS A 132 4.63 -0.13 23.74
CA LYS A 132 4.86 1.30 23.44
C LYS A 132 3.59 2.06 23.07
N TYR A 133 2.58 1.37 22.55
CA TYR A 133 1.32 1.98 22.15
C TYR A 133 0.36 2.23 23.32
N LEU A 134 0.61 1.66 24.51
CA LEU A 134 -0.16 1.99 25.71
C LEU A 134 -0.05 3.49 26.07
N PHE A 135 1.13 4.08 25.82
CA PHE A 135 1.40 5.49 26.09
C PHE A 135 0.57 6.46 25.21
N LEU A 136 -0.02 6.01 24.10
CA LEU A 136 -1.01 6.79 23.34
C LEU A 136 -2.22 7.19 24.19
N PHE A 137 -2.56 6.30 25.15
CA PHE A 137 -3.75 6.39 25.97
C PHE A 137 -3.41 6.73 27.43
N GLN A 138 -2.18 7.15 27.72
CA GLN A 138 -1.79 7.58 29.07
C GLN A 138 -2.74 8.69 29.56
N ASP A 139 -2.94 9.70 28.72
CA ASP A 139 -3.98 10.71 28.88
C ASP A 139 -5.12 10.46 27.87
N LEU A 140 -6.28 10.04 28.37
CA LEU A 140 -7.46 9.77 27.54
C LEU A 140 -7.99 11.04 26.86
N ASP A 141 -7.82 12.21 27.48
CA ASP A 141 -8.29 13.48 26.91
C ASP A 141 -7.45 13.93 25.71
N SER A 142 -6.23 13.41 25.58
CA SER A 142 -5.34 13.71 24.45
C SER A 142 -5.56 12.78 23.25
N CYS A 143 -6.38 11.73 23.36
CA CYS A 143 -6.61 10.76 22.29
C CYS A 143 -7.16 11.41 21.00
N GLY A 144 -7.96 12.46 21.14
CA GLY A 144 -8.51 13.22 20.00
C GLY A 144 -7.51 14.13 19.28
N LYS A 145 -6.32 14.35 19.86
CA LYS A 145 -5.29 15.23 19.31
C LYS A 145 -4.37 14.53 18.32
N TRP A 146 -4.31 13.19 18.35
CA TRP A 146 -3.43 12.42 17.49
C TRP A 146 -3.89 12.41 16.04
N ALA A 147 -2.92 12.47 15.13
CA ALA A 147 -3.14 12.32 13.70
C ALA A 147 -3.39 10.84 13.32
N TRP A 148 -4.54 10.29 13.70
CA TRP A 148 -4.90 8.88 13.48
C TRP A 148 -4.91 8.47 12.01
N GLY A 149 -5.29 9.37 11.10
CA GLY A 149 -5.28 9.10 9.68
C GLY A 149 -3.87 8.87 9.13
N PRO A 150 -2.93 9.81 9.35
CA PRO A 150 -1.51 9.57 9.09
C PRO A 150 -0.94 8.34 9.80
N ALA A 151 -1.35 8.03 11.03
CA ALA A 151 -0.93 6.80 11.72
C ALA A 151 -1.28 5.54 10.92
N ALA A 152 -2.54 5.45 10.45
CA ALA A 152 -3.00 4.33 9.64
C ALA A 152 -2.23 4.20 8.32
N LEU A 153 -1.96 5.31 7.64
CA LEU A 153 -1.20 5.29 6.39
C LEU A 153 0.27 4.95 6.60
N VAL A 154 0.94 5.53 7.59
CA VAL A 154 2.36 5.26 7.85
C VAL A 154 2.57 3.78 8.10
N VAL A 155 1.78 3.18 8.99
CA VAL A 155 1.90 1.75 9.30
C VAL A 155 1.57 0.89 8.08
N LEU A 156 0.51 1.21 7.33
CA LEU A 156 0.15 0.45 6.13
C LEU A 156 1.23 0.56 5.03
N TYR A 157 1.75 1.75 4.77
CA TYR A 157 2.79 1.99 3.77
C TYR A 157 4.10 1.30 4.14
N ASP A 158 4.47 1.28 5.41
CA ASP A 158 5.67 0.59 5.90
C ASP A 158 5.54 -0.93 5.70
N TYR A 159 4.37 -1.51 5.99
CA TYR A 159 4.12 -2.93 5.71
C TYR A 159 4.01 -3.26 4.22
N LEU A 160 3.47 -2.36 3.40
CA LEU A 160 3.48 -2.49 1.95
C LEU A 160 4.91 -2.45 1.41
N ARG A 161 5.75 -1.53 1.91
CA ARG A 161 7.18 -1.49 1.59
C ARG A 161 7.86 -2.80 1.93
N ASP A 162 7.66 -3.31 3.14
CA ASP A 162 8.20 -4.61 3.58
C ASP A 162 7.75 -5.76 2.68
N SER A 163 6.49 -5.73 2.21
CA SER A 163 5.91 -6.80 1.39
C SER A 163 6.56 -6.95 0.01
N THR A 164 7.25 -5.91 -0.46
CA THR A 164 8.03 -5.95 -1.72
C THR A 164 9.36 -6.69 -1.57
N LEU A 165 9.80 -6.98 -0.34
CA LEU A 165 11.05 -7.71 -0.08
C LEU A 165 10.84 -9.22 -0.32
N PRO A 166 11.75 -9.91 -1.04
CA PRO A 166 11.58 -11.35 -1.37
C PRO A 166 11.40 -12.29 -0.17
N ALA A 167 11.88 -11.88 1.01
CA ALA A 167 11.80 -12.68 2.24
C ALA A 167 10.45 -12.53 2.98
N THR A 168 9.64 -11.54 2.62
CA THR A 168 8.39 -11.24 3.34
C THR A 168 7.26 -12.15 2.88
N LYS A 169 6.65 -12.88 3.83
CA LYS A 169 5.55 -13.82 3.56
C LYS A 169 4.18 -13.37 4.07
N GLN A 170 4.16 -12.29 4.85
CA GLN A 170 2.99 -11.78 5.53
C GLN A 170 3.01 -10.26 5.51
N ILE A 171 1.83 -9.66 5.39
CA ILE A 171 1.63 -8.22 5.41
C ILE A 171 0.85 -7.84 6.67
N GLY A 172 1.30 -6.78 7.35
CA GLY A 172 0.61 -6.17 8.48
C GLY A 172 -0.10 -4.88 8.07
N GLY A 173 -0.41 -4.05 9.06
CA GLY A 173 -1.08 -2.77 8.90
C GLY A 173 -2.59 -2.90 8.78
N TYR A 174 -3.26 -1.80 8.45
CA TYR A 174 -4.73 -1.73 8.46
C TYR A 174 -5.33 -2.40 7.20
N LEU A 175 -5.26 -3.74 7.10
CA LEU A 175 -5.68 -4.48 5.90
C LEU A 175 -7.16 -4.31 5.55
N SER A 176 -8.01 -4.01 6.53
CA SER A 176 -9.41 -3.68 6.26
C SER A 176 -9.54 -2.37 5.47
N LEU A 177 -8.73 -1.35 5.78
CA LEU A 177 -8.65 -0.13 4.97
C LEU A 177 -8.18 -0.45 3.55
N PHE A 178 -7.11 -1.24 3.42
CA PHE A 178 -6.57 -1.61 2.10
C PHE A 178 -7.61 -2.36 1.24
N GLN A 179 -8.25 -3.38 1.80
CA GLN A 179 -9.29 -4.12 1.09
C GLN A 179 -10.48 -3.25 0.70
N THR A 180 -10.91 -2.37 1.60
CA THR A 180 -12.05 -1.48 1.35
C THR A 180 -11.72 -0.46 0.26
N TRP A 181 -10.51 0.08 0.26
CA TRP A 181 -10.01 0.93 -0.82
C TRP A 181 -10.02 0.20 -2.17
N ILE A 182 -9.58 -1.07 -2.21
CA ILE A 182 -9.67 -1.89 -3.43
C ILE A 182 -11.12 -1.99 -3.90
N TYR A 183 -12.06 -2.23 -2.98
CA TYR A 183 -13.47 -2.26 -3.35
C TYR A 183 -13.90 -0.91 -3.93
N GLU A 184 -13.70 0.21 -3.23
CA GLU A 184 -14.19 1.51 -3.71
C GLU A 184 -13.65 1.91 -5.09
N HIS A 185 -12.39 1.60 -5.39
CA HIS A 185 -11.76 2.01 -6.65
C HIS A 185 -11.90 0.98 -7.77
N PHE A 186 -12.03 -0.32 -7.49
CA PHE A 186 -11.96 -1.40 -8.49
C PHE A 186 -13.25 -2.24 -8.48
N PRO A 187 -14.35 -1.75 -9.08
CA PRO A 187 -15.67 -2.37 -8.93
C PRO A 187 -15.77 -3.82 -9.41
N ASP A 188 -15.03 -4.16 -10.48
CA ASP A 188 -15.12 -5.47 -11.15
C ASP A 188 -14.00 -6.44 -10.75
N ILE A 189 -13.15 -6.07 -9.78
CA ILE A 189 -12.01 -6.90 -9.39
C ILE A 189 -12.44 -8.21 -8.72
N CYS A 190 -13.49 -8.16 -7.91
CA CYS A 190 -14.05 -9.30 -7.19
C CYS A 190 -15.58 -9.18 -7.04
N LYS A 191 -16.26 -10.31 -6.80
CA LYS A 191 -17.68 -10.28 -6.44
C LYS A 191 -17.82 -9.70 -5.03
N ARG A 192 -18.62 -8.65 -4.90
CA ARG A 192 -18.87 -7.93 -3.65
C ARG A 192 -20.36 -7.65 -3.53
N ASP A 193 -20.88 -7.72 -2.30
CA ASP A 193 -22.23 -7.25 -2.01
C ASP A 193 -22.13 -5.89 -1.32
N MET A 194 -22.94 -4.96 -1.81
CA MET A 194 -23.17 -3.67 -1.18
C MET A 194 -24.43 -3.75 -0.34
N ASP A 195 -24.30 -3.46 0.95
CA ASP A 195 -25.46 -3.22 1.79
C ASP A 195 -25.86 -1.74 1.74
N GLU A 196 -26.91 -1.44 0.98
CA GLU A 196 -27.45 -0.08 0.82
C GLU A 196 -28.04 0.50 2.12
N HIS A 197 -28.34 -0.34 3.13
CA HIS A 197 -29.06 0.10 4.34
C HIS A 197 -28.15 0.66 5.44
N ILE A 198 -26.82 0.58 5.31
CA ILE A 198 -25.87 1.02 6.34
C ILE A 198 -25.42 2.46 6.07
N SER A 199 -26.37 3.40 6.16
CA SER A 199 -26.09 4.84 5.96
C SER A 199 -25.44 5.52 7.16
N SER A 200 -25.59 4.98 8.38
CA SER A 200 -25.16 5.62 9.64
C SER A 200 -23.79 5.16 10.15
N MET A 201 -23.15 4.18 9.51
CA MET A 201 -21.83 3.68 9.89
C MET A 201 -20.75 4.13 8.88
N PRO A 202 -19.45 4.08 9.25
CA PRO A 202 -18.37 4.33 8.31
C PRO A 202 -18.52 3.52 7.01
N ARG A 203 -18.11 4.10 5.88
CA ARG A 203 -18.35 3.54 4.54
C ARG A 203 -17.80 2.12 4.38
N MET A 204 -16.74 1.78 5.11
CA MET A 204 -16.18 0.42 5.15
C MET A 204 -17.18 -0.67 5.55
N PHE A 205 -18.21 -0.35 6.36
CA PHE A 205 -19.20 -1.31 6.80
C PHE A 205 -20.22 -1.71 5.72
N ARG A 206 -20.26 -1.00 4.59
CA ARG A 206 -21.15 -1.35 3.46
C ARG A 206 -20.72 -2.62 2.74
N TRP A 207 -19.48 -3.04 2.93
CA TRP A 207 -18.86 -4.12 2.17
C TRP A 207 -18.86 -5.43 2.95
N THR A 208 -19.56 -6.43 2.41
CA THR A 208 -19.40 -7.81 2.86
C THR A 208 -18.52 -8.56 1.87
N ALA A 209 -17.32 -8.96 2.32
CA ALA A 209 -16.42 -9.76 1.52
C ALA A 209 -17.03 -11.14 1.27
N LYS A 210 -17.28 -11.47 0.01
CA LYS A 210 -17.55 -12.85 -0.41
C LYS A 210 -16.22 -13.55 -0.63
N GLN A 211 -16.04 -14.73 -0.04
CA GLN A 211 -14.87 -15.54 -0.39
C GLN A 211 -14.88 -15.82 -1.89
N THR A 212 -13.88 -15.30 -2.56
CA THR A 212 -13.59 -15.53 -3.97
C THR A 212 -12.62 -16.69 -4.08
N SER A 213 -12.89 -17.64 -4.97
CA SER A 213 -11.98 -18.75 -5.28
C SER A 213 -10.75 -18.33 -6.10
N GLY A 214 -10.55 -17.03 -6.31
CA GLY A 214 -9.44 -16.46 -7.05
C GLY A 214 -8.11 -16.69 -6.32
N ASN A 215 -7.16 -17.32 -6.99
CA ASN A 215 -5.78 -17.34 -6.54
C ASN A 215 -5.06 -16.03 -6.92
N VAL A 216 -3.83 -15.84 -6.46
CA VAL A 216 -3.05 -14.62 -6.77
C VAL A 216 -2.89 -14.41 -8.28
N ALA A 217 -2.70 -15.49 -9.06
CA ALA A 217 -2.55 -15.41 -10.52
C ALA A 217 -3.81 -14.87 -11.22
N TYR A 218 -5.00 -15.24 -10.75
CA TYR A 218 -6.27 -14.70 -11.22
C TYR A 218 -6.33 -13.18 -11.03
N TYR A 219 -5.96 -12.70 -9.83
CA TYR A 219 -5.96 -11.26 -9.55
C TYR A 219 -4.89 -10.50 -10.34
N ARG A 220 -3.70 -11.07 -10.52
CA ARG A 220 -2.66 -10.49 -11.38
C ARG A 220 -3.17 -10.27 -12.81
N ALA A 221 -3.76 -11.31 -13.41
CA ALA A 221 -4.30 -11.22 -14.77
C ALA A 221 -5.40 -10.17 -14.90
N LYS A 222 -6.27 -10.05 -13.88
CA LYS A 222 -7.26 -8.97 -13.84
C LYS A 222 -6.61 -7.59 -13.75
N LEU A 223 -5.66 -7.40 -12.83
CA LEU A 223 -4.94 -6.13 -12.66
C LEU A 223 -4.23 -5.71 -13.95
N ASP A 224 -3.60 -6.65 -14.66
CA ASP A 224 -2.91 -6.39 -15.93
C ASP A 224 -3.88 -6.01 -17.06
N ALA A 225 -5.14 -6.43 -16.97
CA ALA A 225 -6.17 -6.15 -17.97
C ALA A 225 -6.95 -4.84 -17.70
N LEU A 226 -6.76 -4.20 -16.54
CA LEU A 226 -7.50 -2.99 -16.17
C LEU A 226 -7.16 -1.81 -17.07
N ARG A 227 -8.20 -1.07 -17.44
CA ARG A 227 -8.12 0.23 -18.10
C ARG A 227 -8.44 1.35 -17.11
N ASP A 228 -8.06 2.56 -17.49
CA ASP A 228 -8.40 3.78 -16.75
C ASP A 228 -9.90 4.04 -16.66
N THR A 229 -10.69 3.48 -17.57
CA THR A 229 -12.17 3.52 -17.56
C THR A 229 -12.81 2.47 -16.66
N ASP A 230 -12.07 1.44 -16.25
CA ASP A 230 -12.61 0.31 -15.48
C ASP A 230 -12.59 0.59 -13.97
N ILE A 231 -12.07 1.75 -13.57
CA ILE A 231 -11.88 2.13 -12.17
C ILE A 231 -12.63 3.41 -11.81
N ILE A 232 -12.92 3.53 -10.52
CA ILE A 232 -13.48 4.75 -9.93
C ILE A 232 -12.31 5.55 -9.38
N TRP A 233 -11.92 6.63 -10.07
CA TRP A 233 -10.79 7.45 -9.64
C TRP A 233 -11.05 8.16 -8.32
N ALA A 234 -12.18 8.85 -8.22
CA ALA A 234 -12.59 9.61 -7.04
C ALA A 234 -13.97 9.10 -6.58
N PRO A 235 -14.02 8.09 -5.68
CA PRO A 235 -15.27 7.58 -5.15
C PRO A 235 -16.06 8.68 -4.45
N ASP A 236 -17.39 8.63 -4.56
CA ASP A 236 -18.24 9.59 -3.88
C ASP A 236 -18.37 9.23 -2.39
N TYR A 237 -17.49 9.83 -1.59
CA TYR A 237 -17.45 9.64 -0.14
C TYR A 237 -18.56 10.44 0.58
N ASP A 238 -19.16 11.47 -0.02
CA ASP A 238 -20.12 12.39 0.61
C ASP A 238 -21.27 12.79 -0.35
N GLN A 239 -22.54 12.65 0.08
CA GLN A 239 -23.68 13.27 -0.62
C GLN A 239 -23.65 14.82 -0.62
N ASN A 240 -22.79 15.43 0.21
CA ASN A 240 -22.62 16.88 0.31
C ASN A 240 -21.34 17.35 -0.38
N ALA A 241 -21.46 17.71 -1.66
CA ALA A 241 -20.38 18.15 -2.56
C ALA A 241 -19.55 19.39 -2.12
N VAL A 242 -19.79 19.99 -0.95
CA VAL A 242 -19.16 21.25 -0.51
C VAL A 242 -17.75 21.03 0.06
N THR A 243 -17.39 19.80 0.45
CA THR A 243 -16.04 19.44 0.90
C THR A 243 -15.57 18.13 0.27
N ARG A 244 -15.37 18.13 -1.06
CA ARG A 244 -15.00 16.95 -1.86
C ARG A 244 -13.80 16.14 -1.34
N PHE A 245 -12.94 16.74 -0.52
CA PHE A 245 -11.87 16.08 0.24
C PHE A 245 -11.40 16.99 1.37
N GLN A 246 -10.79 16.45 2.43
CA GLN A 246 -10.13 17.30 3.43
C GLN A 246 -8.87 17.94 2.82
N SER A 247 -8.69 19.26 3.01
CA SER A 247 -7.55 19.98 2.41
C SER A 247 -6.18 19.37 2.79
N VAL A 248 -6.09 18.74 3.97
CA VAL A 248 -4.86 18.07 4.44
C VAL A 248 -4.47 16.89 3.56
N SER A 249 -5.40 16.26 2.84
CA SER A 249 -5.13 15.14 1.94
C SER A 249 -4.30 15.51 0.71
N LEU A 250 -4.11 16.81 0.45
CA LEU A 250 -3.16 17.32 -0.55
C LEU A 250 -1.81 17.71 0.03
N PHE A 251 -1.53 17.38 1.29
CA PHE A 251 -0.20 17.56 1.86
C PHE A 251 0.80 16.73 1.05
N THR A 252 1.87 17.36 0.57
CA THR A 252 3.03 16.65 0.02
C THR A 252 4.22 16.83 0.95
N GLY A 253 4.89 15.72 1.25
CA GLY A 253 6.03 15.68 2.17
C GLY A 253 6.20 14.31 2.82
N TYR A 254 6.81 14.29 4.00
CA TYR A 254 6.88 13.09 4.83
C TYR A 254 5.80 13.14 5.90
N ILE A 255 5.19 11.98 6.17
CA ILE A 255 4.36 11.75 7.36
C ILE A 255 5.06 10.72 8.24
N ARG A 256 4.83 10.80 9.55
CA ARG A 256 5.45 9.86 10.48
C ARG A 256 4.46 9.33 11.51
N TRP A 257 4.82 8.19 12.05
CA TRP A 257 4.16 7.63 13.22
C TRP A 257 5.21 6.89 14.05
N CYS A 258 5.31 7.26 15.32
CA CYS A 258 6.48 6.91 16.13
C CYS A 258 7.77 7.36 15.41
N PHE A 259 8.70 6.43 15.21
CA PHE A 259 9.98 6.63 14.55
C PHE A 259 9.95 6.26 13.05
N THR A 260 8.84 5.73 12.54
CA THR A 260 8.69 5.36 11.14
C THR A 260 8.26 6.58 10.34
N MET A 261 8.95 6.85 9.23
CA MET A 261 8.65 7.95 8.31
C MET A 261 8.45 7.39 6.91
N VAL A 262 7.39 7.84 6.24
CA VAL A 262 7.12 7.47 4.85
C VAL A 262 6.82 8.72 4.02
N PRO A 263 7.21 8.76 2.74
CA PRO A 263 6.79 9.84 1.87
C PRO A 263 5.29 9.74 1.60
N TYR A 264 4.61 10.88 1.60
CA TYR A 264 3.21 11.02 1.23
C TYR A 264 3.12 12.02 0.09
N LEU A 265 2.89 11.49 -1.13
CA LEU A 265 3.03 12.21 -2.39
C LEU A 265 1.72 12.18 -3.21
N PRO A 266 0.62 12.77 -2.71
CA PRO A 266 -0.68 12.71 -3.39
C PRO A 266 -0.67 13.37 -4.78
N GLU A 267 0.27 14.27 -5.07
CA GLU A 267 0.45 14.87 -6.39
C GLU A 267 0.71 13.85 -7.51
N ARG A 268 1.22 12.66 -7.15
CA ARG A 268 1.47 11.54 -8.05
C ARG A 268 0.19 10.81 -8.47
N CYS A 269 -0.89 11.00 -7.72
CA CYS A 269 -2.16 10.29 -7.86
C CYS A 269 -3.35 11.28 -7.90
N ILE A 270 -3.15 12.47 -8.48
CA ILE A 270 -4.11 13.58 -8.35
C ILE A 270 -5.44 13.35 -9.08
N ARG A 271 -5.48 12.37 -10.00
CA ARG A 271 -6.74 11.87 -10.57
C ARG A 271 -7.71 11.36 -9.51
N GLN A 272 -7.19 10.80 -8.40
CA GLN A 272 -8.03 10.38 -7.27
C GLN A 272 -8.73 11.54 -6.54
N PHE A 273 -8.31 12.78 -6.81
CA PHE A 273 -8.90 13.99 -6.27
C PHE A 273 -9.73 14.77 -7.32
N GLY A 274 -9.90 14.22 -8.54
CA GLY A 274 -10.64 14.85 -9.63
C GLY A 274 -9.87 15.93 -10.41
N TYR A 275 -8.53 15.89 -10.39
CA TYR A 275 -7.69 16.81 -11.16
C TYR A 275 -6.91 16.08 -12.27
N THR A 276 -6.53 16.82 -13.31
CA THR A 276 -5.72 16.30 -14.41
C THR A 276 -4.32 15.94 -13.92
N GLN A 277 -3.88 14.71 -14.16
CA GLN A 277 -2.56 14.25 -13.71
C GLN A 277 -1.44 14.94 -14.49
N HIS A 278 -0.58 15.66 -13.77
CA HIS A 278 0.65 16.22 -14.32
C HIS A 278 1.81 15.22 -14.18
N ILE A 279 2.91 15.45 -14.91
CA ILE A 279 4.17 14.72 -14.67
C ILE A 279 4.70 15.16 -13.29
N PRO A 280 4.74 14.27 -12.30
CA PRO A 280 5.13 14.64 -10.95
C PRO A 280 6.65 14.86 -10.88
N PRO A 281 7.12 15.67 -9.92
CA PRO A 281 8.54 15.82 -9.66
C PRO A 281 9.15 14.50 -9.15
N THR A 282 10.47 14.39 -9.22
CA THR A 282 11.20 13.31 -8.54
C THR A 282 10.85 13.33 -7.05
N PRO A 283 10.57 12.16 -6.43
CA PRO A 283 10.33 12.08 -4.99
C PRO A 283 11.45 12.78 -4.21
N PRO A 284 11.11 13.58 -3.19
CA PRO A 284 12.12 14.26 -2.39
C PRO A 284 13.03 13.23 -1.73
N MET A 285 14.34 13.49 -1.70
CA MET A 285 15.22 12.74 -0.81
C MET A 285 14.89 13.12 0.63
N LEU A 286 14.99 12.15 1.55
CA LEU A 286 14.87 12.43 2.98
C LEU A 286 16.07 13.29 3.40
N VAL A 287 15.88 14.61 3.42
CA VAL A 287 16.79 15.55 4.05
C VAL A 287 16.45 15.57 5.54
N ALA A 288 17.42 15.79 6.42
CA ALA A 288 17.21 15.96 7.87
C ALA A 288 16.35 17.22 8.14
N ARG A 289 15.04 17.08 7.89
CA ARG A 289 14.02 18.09 8.14
C ARG A 289 13.13 17.59 9.26
N ASP A 290 12.69 18.53 10.07
CA ASP A 290 11.73 18.25 11.13
C ASP A 290 10.35 18.02 10.52
N VAL A 291 9.96 16.74 10.44
CA VAL A 291 8.70 16.29 9.85
C VAL A 291 7.49 16.85 10.61
N ASP A 292 7.59 17.04 11.93
CA ASP A 292 6.52 17.65 12.73
C ASP A 292 6.30 19.10 12.37
N VAL A 293 7.39 19.85 12.15
CA VAL A 293 7.31 21.25 11.73
C VAL A 293 6.67 21.35 10.35
N GLU A 294 7.10 20.54 9.37
CA GLU A 294 6.51 20.53 8.03
C GLU A 294 5.02 20.20 8.06
N TRP A 295 4.63 19.19 8.86
CA TRP A 295 3.24 18.80 9.05
C TRP A 295 2.41 19.87 9.75
N SER A 296 2.94 20.53 10.78
CA SER A 296 2.24 21.65 11.45
C SER A 296 1.92 22.80 10.48
N MET A 297 2.73 22.93 9.42
CA MET A 297 2.58 23.92 8.36
C MET A 297 1.99 23.34 7.07
N TYR A 298 1.29 22.20 7.13
CA TYR A 298 0.76 21.47 5.96
C TYR A 298 0.00 22.37 4.97
N ARG A 299 -0.70 23.39 5.47
CA ARG A 299 -1.47 24.36 4.65
C ARG A 299 -0.62 25.06 3.59
N ASN A 300 0.67 25.29 3.84
CA ASN A 300 1.57 25.92 2.87
C ASN A 300 1.86 24.96 1.70
N SER A 301 2.17 23.70 2.01
CA SER A 301 2.37 22.63 1.02
C SER A 301 1.10 22.43 0.18
N VAL A 302 -0.06 22.33 0.84
CA VAL A 302 -1.37 22.21 0.18
C VAL A 302 -1.65 23.40 -0.74
N ARG A 303 -1.41 24.64 -0.29
CA ARG A 303 -1.64 25.84 -1.11
C ARG A 303 -0.75 25.83 -2.35
N SER A 304 0.52 25.49 -2.19
CA SER A 304 1.50 25.39 -3.28
C SER A 304 1.11 24.33 -4.31
N LEU A 305 0.69 23.14 -3.86
CA LEU A 305 0.22 22.09 -4.75
C LEU A 305 -1.06 22.52 -5.48
N ARG A 306 -2.07 23.00 -4.74
CA ARG A 306 -3.38 23.38 -5.27
C ARG A 306 -3.29 24.47 -6.33
N ALA A 307 -2.33 25.41 -6.22
CA ALA A 307 -2.11 26.45 -7.22
C ALA A 307 -1.69 25.92 -8.60
N ARG A 308 -1.23 24.67 -8.70
CA ARG A 308 -0.79 24.01 -9.94
C ARG A 308 -1.80 23.01 -10.49
N LEU A 309 -2.89 22.74 -9.76
CA LEU A 309 -3.88 21.72 -10.15
C LEU A 309 -4.96 22.29 -11.06
N HIS A 310 -5.31 21.52 -12.08
CA HIS A 310 -6.39 21.84 -13.02
C HIS A 310 -7.49 20.78 -12.86
N PRO A 311 -8.75 21.16 -12.64
CA PRO A 311 -9.86 20.21 -12.58
C PRO A 311 -9.92 19.40 -13.87
N ALA A 312 -10.07 18.08 -13.75
CA ALA A 312 -10.22 17.23 -14.92
C ALA A 312 -11.65 17.30 -15.45
N ALA A 313 -11.80 17.30 -16.78
CA ALA A 313 -13.10 17.12 -17.42
C ALA A 313 -13.54 15.64 -17.33
N TYR A 314 -12.57 14.72 -17.39
CA TYR A 314 -12.80 13.29 -17.26
C TYR A 314 -11.94 12.67 -16.15
N PRO A 315 -12.44 11.70 -15.37
CA PRO A 315 -11.70 11.16 -14.23
C PRO A 315 -10.30 10.61 -14.54
N HIS A 316 -10.08 10.10 -15.76
CA HIS A 316 -8.83 9.47 -16.19
C HIS A 316 -7.80 10.46 -16.79
N GLU A 317 -8.13 11.75 -16.89
CA GLU A 317 -7.36 12.73 -17.64
C GLU A 317 -5.94 12.96 -17.09
N CYS A 318 -4.97 13.05 -18.00
CA CYS A 318 -3.59 13.38 -17.71
C CYS A 318 -3.03 14.33 -18.78
N VAL A 319 -1.97 15.06 -18.43
CA VAL A 319 -1.27 15.92 -19.40
C VAL A 319 -0.59 15.08 -20.48
N GLU A 320 -0.43 15.68 -21.66
CA GLU A 320 0.34 15.07 -22.74
C GLU A 320 1.75 14.68 -22.25
N GLY A 321 2.18 13.46 -22.60
CA GLY A 321 3.47 12.94 -22.17
C GLY A 321 3.48 12.21 -20.83
N TYR A 322 2.42 12.30 -20.00
CA TYR A 322 2.38 11.61 -18.70
C TYR A 322 2.50 10.10 -18.82
N ILE A 323 1.69 9.46 -19.67
CA ILE A 323 1.72 8.00 -19.84
C ILE A 323 3.07 7.54 -20.43
N GLN A 324 3.63 8.29 -21.39
CA GLN A 324 4.95 8.00 -21.95
C GLN A 324 6.05 8.13 -20.89
N TRP A 325 5.99 9.17 -20.05
CA TRP A 325 6.89 9.36 -18.93
C TRP A 325 6.75 8.23 -17.91
N TYR A 326 5.52 7.83 -17.57
CA TYR A 326 5.22 6.79 -16.60
C TYR A 326 5.88 5.46 -17.00
N TYR A 327 5.68 5.02 -18.24
CA TYR A 327 6.30 3.78 -18.75
C TYR A 327 7.80 3.88 -18.95
N ARG A 328 8.35 5.07 -19.23
CA ARG A 328 9.79 5.25 -19.45
C ARG A 328 10.58 5.36 -18.15
N ILE A 329 10.05 6.09 -17.17
CA ILE A 329 10.79 6.52 -15.97
C ILE A 329 10.30 5.78 -14.73
N SER A 330 9.00 5.79 -14.47
CA SER A 330 8.45 5.19 -13.25
C SER A 330 8.34 3.66 -13.34
N HIS A 331 8.12 3.12 -14.55
CA HIS A 331 7.83 1.70 -14.69
C HIS A 331 8.39 1.05 -15.98
N PRO A 332 9.72 1.06 -16.18
CA PRO A 332 10.38 0.59 -17.41
C PRO A 332 10.26 -0.92 -17.67
N ARG A 333 9.69 -1.69 -16.74
CA ARG A 333 9.54 -3.16 -16.83
C ARG A 333 8.11 -3.62 -17.12
N MET A 334 7.10 -2.75 -17.07
CA MET A 334 5.77 -3.11 -17.57
C MET A 334 5.71 -2.94 -19.08
N ILE A 335 5.04 -3.88 -19.72
CA ILE A 335 4.73 -3.82 -21.14
C ILE A 335 3.72 -2.68 -21.31
N PRO A 336 4.03 -1.61 -22.08
CA PRO A 336 3.10 -0.51 -22.29
C PRO A 336 1.81 -1.03 -22.91
N TYR A 337 0.67 -0.63 -22.34
CA TYR A 337 -0.60 -0.81 -23.04
C TYR A 337 -0.60 0.09 -24.28
N VAL A 338 -0.55 -0.51 -25.46
CA VAL A 338 -0.69 0.20 -26.73
C VAL A 338 -2.19 0.38 -26.99
N ALA A 339 -2.71 1.58 -26.74
CA ALA A 339 -4.07 1.98 -27.13
C ALA A 339 -4.16 2.20 -28.66
N ALA A 340 -3.79 1.19 -29.46
CA ALA A 340 -3.99 1.17 -30.90
C ALA A 340 -4.93 0.02 -31.26
N TYR A 341 -5.86 0.31 -32.17
CA TYR A 341 -6.95 -0.55 -32.69
C TYR A 341 -8.27 -0.52 -31.92
N ALA A 342 -8.87 0.67 -31.84
CA ALA A 342 -10.31 0.75 -32.09
C ALA A 342 -10.53 0.63 -33.62
N GLY A 343 -10.99 -0.54 -34.08
CA GLY A 343 -11.39 -0.84 -35.46
C GLY A 343 -12.37 -2.01 -35.45
N PRO A 344 -13.35 -2.07 -36.36
CA PRO A 344 -14.64 -2.72 -36.11
C PRO A 344 -14.58 -4.25 -36.15
N SER A 345 -15.50 -4.83 -35.37
CA SER A 345 -15.85 -6.25 -35.33
C SER A 345 -16.09 -6.86 -36.71
N TYR A 346 -15.50 -8.03 -36.95
CA TYR A 346 -16.02 -8.99 -37.93
C TYR A 346 -16.01 -10.39 -37.31
N ASP A 347 -17.19 -11.01 -37.35
CA ASP A 347 -17.49 -12.35 -36.90
C ASP A 347 -17.00 -13.46 -37.87
N ALA A 348 -16.73 -14.62 -37.25
CA ALA A 348 -16.95 -16.00 -37.70
C ALA A 348 -16.07 -16.68 -38.79
N ASP A 349 -15.48 -17.80 -38.31
CA ASP A 349 -15.33 -19.13 -38.92
C ASP A 349 -14.39 -19.41 -40.11
N ALA A 350 -13.37 -20.25 -39.86
CA ALA A 350 -13.35 -21.67 -40.28
C ALA A 350 -11.97 -22.32 -40.01
N GLY A 351 -11.94 -23.47 -39.32
CA GLY A 351 -10.86 -24.49 -39.48
C GLY A 351 -11.20 -25.47 -40.63
N PRO A 352 -10.38 -26.50 -40.97
CA PRO A 352 -9.47 -27.24 -40.06
C PRO A 352 -8.12 -27.77 -40.64
N SER A 353 -7.23 -28.21 -39.72
CA SER A 353 -6.26 -29.36 -39.71
C SER A 353 -5.32 -29.61 -40.93
N HIS A 354 -4.02 -29.96 -40.83
CA HIS A 354 -3.36 -31.07 -40.11
C HIS A 354 -1.81 -31.03 -40.33
N ASP A 355 -1.06 -31.72 -39.45
CA ASP A 355 0.27 -32.35 -39.63
C ASP A 355 1.60 -31.69 -39.16
N ALA A 356 2.10 -32.26 -38.05
CA ALA A 356 3.43 -32.81 -37.74
C ALA A 356 4.71 -31.93 -37.89
N GLY A 357 5.37 -31.67 -36.76
CA GLY A 357 6.74 -31.13 -36.66
C GLY A 357 7.85 -32.14 -37.05
N PRO A 358 9.15 -31.86 -36.81
CA PRO A 358 9.70 -30.99 -35.75
C PRO A 358 10.81 -30.02 -36.22
N ASP A 359 10.87 -28.81 -35.64
CA ASP A 359 12.12 -28.20 -35.17
C ASP A 359 11.81 -26.97 -34.31
N THR A 360 11.75 -27.16 -33.01
CA THR A 360 11.58 -26.07 -32.04
C THR A 360 12.90 -25.35 -31.84
N SER A 361 13.31 -24.54 -32.82
CA SER A 361 14.27 -23.48 -32.55
C SER A 361 13.54 -22.35 -31.82
N CYS A 362 13.90 -22.14 -30.56
CA CYS A 362 13.33 -21.08 -29.74
C CYS A 362 13.63 -19.73 -30.39
N THR A 363 12.62 -19.05 -30.93
CA THR A 363 12.74 -17.70 -31.54
C THR A 363 13.39 -16.69 -30.59
N ARG A 364 13.27 -16.88 -29.27
CA ARG A 364 13.96 -16.06 -28.26
C ARG A 364 15.47 -16.35 -28.18
N CYS A 365 15.91 -17.59 -28.39
CA CYS A 365 17.33 -17.94 -28.44
C CYS A 365 18.03 -17.32 -29.66
N HIS A 366 17.35 -17.27 -30.81
CA HIS A 366 17.87 -16.57 -32.00
C HIS A 366 18.00 -15.06 -31.79
N ALA A 367 17.04 -14.43 -31.11
CA ALA A 367 17.11 -13.01 -30.77
C ALA A 367 18.26 -12.70 -29.79
N VAL A 368 18.47 -13.56 -28.78
CA VAL A 368 19.59 -13.44 -27.84
C VAL A 368 20.93 -13.64 -28.56
N GLY A 369 21.05 -14.60 -29.47
CA GLY A 369 22.23 -14.77 -30.30
C GLY A 369 22.55 -13.55 -31.16
N GLY A 370 21.53 -12.87 -31.69
CA GLY A 370 21.71 -11.61 -32.41
C GLY A 370 22.34 -10.50 -31.56
N LEU A 371 21.89 -10.34 -30.31
CA LEU A 371 22.39 -9.32 -29.38
C LEU A 371 23.82 -9.62 -28.90
N ILE A 372 24.15 -10.90 -28.70
CA ILE A 372 25.50 -11.32 -28.32
C ILE A 372 26.49 -11.06 -29.46
N GLN A 373 26.10 -11.35 -30.72
CA GLN A 373 26.91 -11.02 -31.89
C GLN A 373 27.16 -9.51 -31.99
N GLN A 374 26.12 -8.70 -31.82
CA GLN A 374 26.24 -7.24 -31.85
C GLN A 374 27.16 -6.71 -30.74
N SER A 375 27.16 -7.36 -29.57
CA SER A 375 28.06 -7.01 -28.46
C SER A 375 29.51 -7.38 -28.77
N LEU A 376 29.75 -8.52 -29.43
CA LEU A 376 31.09 -8.92 -29.90
C LEU A 376 31.65 -7.95 -30.94
N ASP A 377 30.82 -7.48 -31.87
CA ASP A 377 31.23 -6.55 -32.93
C ASP A 377 31.59 -5.15 -32.36
N LEU A 378 31.01 -4.79 -31.21
CA LEU A 378 31.30 -3.53 -30.50
C LEU A 378 32.47 -3.65 -29.50
N HIS A 379 32.88 -4.86 -29.13
CA HIS A 379 33.89 -5.09 -28.11
C HIS A 379 35.31 -5.05 -28.71
N MET A 380 36.14 -4.10 -28.25
CA MET A 380 37.51 -3.92 -28.76
C MET A 380 38.57 -4.83 -28.09
N GLY A 381 38.13 -5.85 -27.34
CA GLY A 381 39.00 -6.81 -26.66
C GLY A 381 39.71 -7.78 -27.62
N GLY A 382 40.96 -8.11 -27.31
CA GLY A 382 41.74 -9.11 -28.05
C GLY A 382 41.20 -10.55 -27.88
N PRO A 383 41.73 -11.53 -28.63
CA PRO A 383 41.24 -12.93 -28.61
C PRO A 383 41.38 -13.63 -27.25
N GLU A 384 42.21 -13.12 -26.34
CA GLU A 384 42.42 -13.64 -24.98
C GLU A 384 41.60 -12.89 -23.91
N ASP A 385 40.74 -11.95 -24.32
CA ASP A 385 39.82 -11.28 -23.40
C ASP A 385 38.73 -12.24 -22.96
N GLU A 386 38.72 -12.58 -21.67
CA GLU A 386 37.76 -13.50 -21.05
C GLU A 386 36.31 -13.12 -21.35
N MET A 387 35.99 -11.82 -21.45
CA MET A 387 34.65 -11.36 -21.74
C MET A 387 34.23 -11.70 -23.18
N ARG A 388 35.16 -11.60 -24.14
CA ARG A 388 34.94 -11.97 -25.53
C ARG A 388 34.74 -13.48 -25.69
N VAL A 389 35.57 -14.28 -25.02
CA VAL A 389 35.48 -15.76 -25.04
C VAL A 389 34.14 -16.25 -24.49
N LEU A 390 33.66 -15.64 -23.41
CA LEU A 390 32.36 -15.98 -22.81
C LEU A 390 31.19 -15.60 -23.73
N LEU A 391 31.26 -14.46 -24.42
CA LEU A 391 30.25 -14.05 -25.38
C LEU A 391 30.23 -14.94 -26.63
N GLU A 392 31.39 -15.33 -27.16
CA GLU A 392 31.49 -16.27 -28.29
C GLU A 392 30.90 -17.65 -27.94
N ARG A 393 31.14 -18.14 -26.71
CA ARG A 393 30.52 -19.38 -26.21
C ARG A 393 29.01 -19.27 -26.04
N ALA A 394 28.53 -18.18 -25.44
CA ALA A 394 27.09 -17.93 -25.27
C ALA A 394 26.38 -17.84 -26.64
N LEU A 395 27.04 -17.25 -27.64
CA LEU A 395 26.55 -17.19 -29.01
C LEU A 395 26.44 -18.58 -29.64
N TYR A 396 27.47 -19.43 -29.49
CA TYR A 396 27.48 -20.79 -30.00
C TYR A 396 26.34 -21.64 -29.42
N ILE A 397 26.13 -21.56 -28.10
CA ILE A 397 25.04 -22.25 -27.40
C ILE A 397 23.68 -21.73 -27.86
N SER A 398 23.53 -20.41 -28.03
CA SER A 398 22.27 -19.80 -28.50
C SER A 398 21.86 -20.26 -29.91
N ARG A 399 22.83 -20.71 -30.71
CA ARG A 399 22.63 -21.26 -32.07
C ARG A 399 22.45 -22.78 -32.09
N GLY A 400 22.32 -23.42 -30.93
CA GLY A 400 22.05 -24.86 -30.80
C GLY A 400 23.30 -25.74 -30.66
N GLY A 401 24.46 -25.15 -30.38
CA GLY A 401 25.66 -25.92 -30.05
C GLY A 401 25.61 -26.51 -28.65
N ASP A 402 26.08 -27.76 -28.49
CA ASP A 402 26.13 -28.44 -27.19
C ASP A 402 27.16 -27.81 -26.24
N TYR A 403 26.85 -27.81 -24.95
CA TYR A 403 27.72 -27.31 -23.89
C TYR A 403 28.84 -28.33 -23.60
N GLN A 404 30.12 -27.95 -23.76
CA GLN A 404 31.28 -28.73 -23.32
C GLN A 404 32.03 -28.03 -22.20
#